data_AF-A0A1M6NWS8-F1
#
_entry.id   AF-A0A1M6NWS8-F1
#
_cell.length_a   1.000
_cell.length_b   1.000
_cell.length_c   1.000
_cell.angle_alpha   90.00
_cell.angle_beta   90.00
_cell.angle_gamma   90.00
#
_symmetry.space_group_name_H-M   'P 1'
#
loop_
_entity.id
_entity.type
_entity.pdbx_description
1 polymer ?
#
loop_
_entity_poly.entity_id
_entity_poly.type
_entity_poly.pdbx_seq_one_letter_code
_entity_poly.pdbx_strand_id
1 'polypeptide(L)'
;MISVYLSIIISFIGGYYMGQLLSSFVSLRPNRLLRFLVYFSLGLLSNTVIFNRDIVNITYAYIALCLVLLIGYRGPLLHKFSASVILYLFVPAFNYMLYYLWFPGWIHLRTSPIHNNFLVIWLTFSRPLLIVLLWYGIYRLFYQRIQTLRVYASTRIWILLDIISFGPLLLSGYIIVTTSDKMQPYSMFIMAVSILTEIGILYLVAYMAESMRLTIENKNLKVQQEYYHELEQNQLQIRKLRHDMNNHLGIIGEYVNYIGN
;
A
#
# COMPACT_ATOMS: atom_id res chain seq x y z
N MET A 1 23.02 -17.78 21.16
CA MET A 1 23.42 -18.02 19.75
C MET A 1 22.23 -18.51 18.93
N ILE A 2 21.66 -19.69 19.21
CA ILE A 2 20.47 -20.22 18.51
C ILE A 2 19.28 -19.22 18.52
N SER A 3 19.07 -18.53 19.65
CA SER A 3 18.02 -17.53 19.78
C SER A 3 18.17 -16.29 18.89
N VAL A 4 19.39 -15.97 18.48
CA VAL A 4 19.65 -14.83 17.58
C VAL A 4 19.44 -15.24 16.13
N TYR A 5 19.85 -16.44 15.75
CA TYR A 5 19.60 -16.94 14.39
C TYR A 5 18.11 -17.10 14.10
N LEU A 6 17.36 -17.63 15.05
CA LEU A 6 15.93 -17.84 14.84
C LEU A 6 15.14 -16.52 14.91
N SER A 7 15.60 -15.49 15.63
CA SER A 7 15.02 -14.15 15.54
C SER A 7 15.27 -13.51 14.17
N ILE A 8 16.47 -13.65 13.59
CA ILE A 8 16.79 -13.16 12.23
C ILE A 8 15.89 -13.83 11.19
N ILE A 9 15.68 -15.15 11.29
CA ILE A 9 14.81 -15.89 10.37
C ILE A 9 13.37 -15.37 10.45
N ILE A 10 12.85 -15.15 11.67
CA ILE A 10 11.50 -14.58 11.86
C ILE A 10 11.43 -13.15 11.30
N SER A 11 12.44 -12.32 11.55
CA SER A 11 12.52 -10.96 11.00
C SER A 11 12.51 -10.98 9.46
N PHE A 12 13.15 -11.97 8.83
CA PHE A 12 13.11 -12.14 7.37
C PHE A 12 11.70 -12.43 6.85
N ILE A 13 10.91 -13.24 7.57
CA ILE A 13 9.50 -13.49 7.24
C ILE A 13 8.69 -12.17 7.32
N GLY A 14 8.98 -11.32 8.29
CA GLY A 14 8.36 -9.99 8.40
C GLY A 14 8.70 -9.08 7.22
N GLY A 15 9.98 -9.07 6.84
CA GLY A 15 10.47 -8.37 5.65
C GLY A 15 9.85 -8.86 4.34
N TYR A 16 9.54 -10.16 4.24
CA TYR A 16 8.80 -10.72 3.11
C TYR A 16 7.38 -10.15 3.02
N TYR A 17 6.60 -10.16 4.11
CA TYR A 17 5.24 -9.61 4.10
C TYR A 17 5.22 -8.10 3.83
N MET A 18 6.12 -7.34 4.45
CA MET A 18 6.29 -5.91 4.17
C MET A 18 6.68 -5.68 2.70
N GLY A 19 7.57 -6.49 2.15
CA GLY A 19 7.99 -6.40 0.76
C GLY A 19 6.88 -6.75 -0.23
N GLN A 20 6.02 -7.70 0.11
CA GLN A 20 4.83 -8.02 -0.69
C GLN A 20 3.79 -6.90 -0.63
N LEU A 21 3.56 -6.29 0.54
CA LEU A 21 2.72 -5.09 0.65
C LEU A 21 3.27 -3.94 -0.19
N LEU A 22 4.57 -3.67 -0.13
CA LEU A 22 5.23 -2.69 -0.99
C LEU A 22 5.07 -3.01 -2.48
N SER A 23 5.07 -4.30 -2.83
CA SER A 23 4.87 -4.74 -4.22
C SER A 23 3.48 -4.41 -4.77
N SER A 24 2.48 -4.28 -3.89
CA SER A 24 1.14 -3.83 -4.25
C SER A 24 1.13 -2.36 -4.68
N PHE A 25 1.99 -1.51 -4.12
CA PHE A 25 2.11 -0.10 -4.51
C PHE A 25 3.07 0.11 -5.69
N VAL A 26 4.21 -0.60 -5.71
CA VAL A 26 5.29 -0.41 -6.68
C VAL A 26 5.81 -1.76 -7.17
N SER A 27 6.06 -1.94 -8.46
CA SER A 27 6.59 -3.22 -8.96
C SER A 27 7.98 -3.54 -8.44
N LEU A 28 8.18 -4.75 -7.91
CA LEU A 28 9.50 -5.24 -7.51
C LEU A 28 10.34 -5.62 -8.74
N ARG A 29 11.65 -5.32 -8.73
CA ARG A 29 12.56 -5.72 -9.82
C ARG A 29 12.65 -7.26 -9.92
N PRO A 30 12.85 -7.82 -11.13
CA PRO A 30 12.84 -9.27 -11.34
C PRO A 30 14.10 -10.01 -10.86
N ASN A 31 15.20 -9.29 -10.58
CA ASN A 31 16.47 -9.90 -10.18
C ASN A 31 16.36 -10.62 -8.82
N ARG A 32 16.59 -11.95 -8.80
CA ARG A 32 16.45 -12.80 -7.61
C ARG A 32 17.33 -12.36 -6.44
N LEU A 33 18.60 -12.02 -6.68
CA LEU A 33 19.51 -11.56 -5.63
C LEU A 33 19.03 -10.24 -5.02
N LEU A 34 18.56 -9.33 -5.87
CA LEU A 34 18.03 -8.06 -5.42
C LEU A 34 16.76 -8.23 -4.59
N ARG A 35 15.87 -9.16 -4.95
CA ARG A 35 14.67 -9.47 -4.16
C ARG A 35 15.03 -9.99 -2.77
N PHE A 36 16.00 -10.90 -2.69
CA PHE A 36 16.48 -11.42 -1.41
C PHE A 36 17.06 -10.29 -0.54
N LEU A 37 17.92 -9.44 -1.11
CA LEU A 37 18.47 -8.28 -0.42
C LEU A 37 17.39 -7.32 0.06
N VAL A 38 16.38 -7.04 -0.77
CA VAL A 38 15.24 -6.18 -0.38
C VAL A 38 14.49 -6.78 0.81
N TYR A 39 14.09 -8.05 0.77
CA TYR A 39 13.37 -8.67 1.88
C TYR A 39 14.22 -8.75 3.16
N PHE A 40 15.52 -9.00 3.01
CA PHE A 40 16.45 -8.98 4.13
C PHE A 40 16.54 -7.58 4.76
N SER A 41 16.74 -6.53 3.95
CA SER A 41 16.77 -5.15 4.42
C SER A 41 15.46 -4.73 5.07
N LEU A 42 14.30 -5.10 4.49
CA LEU A 42 12.99 -4.82 5.08
C LEU A 42 12.77 -5.59 6.39
N GLY A 43 13.33 -6.79 6.52
CA GLY A 43 13.32 -7.56 7.77
C GLY A 43 14.07 -6.84 8.89
N LEU A 44 15.21 -6.23 8.57
CA LEU A 44 15.96 -5.40 9.52
C LEU A 44 15.20 -4.10 9.85
N LEU A 45 14.65 -3.42 8.84
CA LEU A 45 13.91 -2.17 9.02
C LEU A 45 12.66 -2.33 9.87
N SER A 46 11.88 -3.39 9.62
CA SER A 46 10.71 -3.72 10.42
C SER A 46 11.05 -4.02 11.88
N ASN A 47 12.28 -4.48 12.16
CA ASN A 47 12.74 -4.85 13.51
C ASN A 47 13.55 -3.77 14.22
N THR A 48 13.64 -2.56 13.66
CA THR A 48 14.35 -1.43 14.30
C THR A 48 13.83 -1.21 15.71
N VAL A 49 14.75 -1.10 16.67
CA VAL A 49 14.40 -0.78 18.07
C VAL A 49 14.37 0.74 18.17
N ILE A 50 13.27 1.28 18.68
CA ILE A 50 13.06 2.72 18.75
C ILE A 50 12.88 3.08 20.22
N PHE A 51 13.84 3.81 20.77
CA PHE A 51 13.85 4.23 22.16
C PHE A 51 13.09 5.54 22.36
N ASN A 52 12.91 5.92 23.63
CA ASN A 52 12.50 7.28 23.94
C ASN A 52 13.57 8.28 23.47
N ARG A 53 13.14 9.40 22.89
CA ARG A 53 14.02 10.47 22.38
C ARG A 53 14.97 10.01 21.25
N ASP A 54 14.61 8.96 20.55
CA ASP A 54 15.42 8.37 19.49
C ASP A 54 15.06 8.91 18.10
N ILE A 55 15.45 10.17 17.85
CA ILE A 55 15.25 10.80 16.54
C ILE A 55 16.11 10.17 15.45
N VAL A 56 17.23 9.57 15.86
CA VAL A 56 18.26 9.03 14.99
C VAL A 56 17.76 7.76 14.30
N ASN A 57 17.26 6.79 15.05
CA ASN A 57 16.77 5.54 14.44
C ASN A 57 15.53 5.78 13.58
N ILE A 58 14.65 6.72 13.94
CA ILE A 58 13.48 7.07 13.12
C ILE A 58 13.91 7.70 11.79
N THR A 59 14.85 8.63 11.80
CA THR A 59 15.28 9.30 10.57
C THR A 59 16.06 8.34 9.66
N TYR A 60 17.01 7.58 10.21
CA TYR A 60 17.79 6.63 9.43
C TYR A 60 16.96 5.45 8.92
N ALA A 61 16.01 4.93 9.69
CA ALA A 61 15.13 3.86 9.21
C ALA A 61 14.25 4.33 8.04
N TYR A 62 13.79 5.58 8.07
CA TYR A 62 13.06 6.16 6.94
C TYR A 62 13.95 6.31 5.69
N ILE A 63 15.14 6.88 5.85
CA ILE A 63 16.10 7.05 4.75
C ILE A 63 16.45 5.69 4.14
N ALA A 64 16.71 4.69 4.99
CA ALA A 64 17.01 3.33 4.55
C ALA A 64 15.83 2.68 3.81
N LEU A 65 14.58 2.89 4.24
CA LEU A 65 13.41 2.43 3.49
C LEU A 65 13.34 3.09 2.11
N CYS A 66 13.53 4.40 2.04
CA CYS A 66 13.57 5.14 0.77
C CYS A 66 14.66 4.59 -0.16
N LEU A 67 15.87 4.31 0.34
CA LEU A 67 16.96 3.71 -0.43
C LEU A 67 16.59 2.31 -0.95
N VAL A 68 15.99 1.46 -0.10
CA VAL A 68 15.51 0.13 -0.50
C VAL A 68 14.49 0.22 -1.63
N LEU A 69 13.59 1.21 -1.60
CA LEU A 69 12.58 1.43 -2.65
C LEU A 69 13.18 2.00 -3.95
N LEU A 70 14.18 2.87 -3.85
CA LEU A 70 14.89 3.41 -5.00
C LEU A 70 15.64 2.30 -5.75
N ILE A 71 16.36 1.45 -5.02
CA ILE A 71 17.22 0.39 -5.56
C ILE A 71 16.39 -0.85 -5.98
N GLY A 72 15.46 -1.29 -5.12
CA GLY A 72 14.75 -2.58 -5.25
C GLY A 72 13.52 -2.58 -6.16
N TYR A 73 12.88 -1.42 -6.35
CA TYR A 73 11.58 -1.32 -7.00
C TYR A 73 11.61 -0.49 -8.30
N ARG A 74 10.68 -0.76 -9.21
CA ARG A 74 10.45 -0.07 -10.49
C ARG A 74 9.15 0.74 -10.41
N GLY A 75 9.20 1.99 -10.87
CA GLY A 75 8.04 2.86 -10.93
C GLY A 75 8.45 4.33 -10.81
N PRO A 76 7.51 5.26 -11.04
CA PRO A 76 7.72 6.68 -10.84
C PRO A 76 8.08 6.99 -9.38
N LEU A 77 8.90 8.02 -9.16
CA LEU A 77 9.38 8.42 -7.83
C LEU A 77 8.23 8.73 -6.86
N LEU A 78 7.16 9.34 -7.36
CA LEU A 78 5.98 9.65 -6.54
C LEU A 78 5.40 8.40 -5.88
N HIS A 79 5.19 7.31 -6.63
CA HIS A 79 4.58 6.11 -6.07
C HIS A 79 5.50 5.42 -5.05
N LYS A 80 6.82 5.54 -5.23
CA LYS A 80 7.81 5.05 -4.26
C LYS A 80 7.76 5.85 -2.97
N PHE A 81 7.68 7.17 -3.07
CA PHE A 81 7.57 8.06 -1.93
C PHE A 81 6.25 7.84 -1.18
N SER A 82 5.13 7.73 -1.90
CA SER A 82 3.84 7.48 -1.24
C SER A 82 3.81 6.13 -0.53
N ALA A 83 4.34 5.08 -1.18
CA ALA A 83 4.48 3.77 -0.55
C ALA A 83 5.40 3.79 0.67
N SER A 84 6.49 4.60 0.62
CA SER A 84 7.39 4.75 1.77
C SER A 84 6.70 5.43 2.92
N VAL A 85 5.97 6.53 2.68
CA VAL A 85 5.21 7.23 3.72
C VAL A 85 4.18 6.25 4.31
N ILE A 86 3.20 5.80 3.53
CA ILE A 86 2.05 5.00 4.01
C ILE A 86 2.47 3.79 4.86
N LEU A 87 3.52 3.06 4.46
CA LEU A 87 3.96 1.88 5.22
C LEU A 87 4.98 2.19 6.30
N TYR A 88 5.82 3.21 6.14
CA TYR A 88 6.81 3.54 7.17
C TYR A 88 6.13 3.96 8.46
N LEU A 89 4.98 4.61 8.37
CA LEU A 89 4.16 5.08 9.48
C LEU A 89 3.94 4.03 10.59
N PHE A 90 3.71 2.77 10.21
CA PHE A 90 3.52 1.67 11.16
C PHE A 90 4.78 1.34 11.96
N VAL A 91 5.96 1.56 11.39
CA VAL A 91 7.25 1.17 11.98
C VAL A 91 7.52 1.91 13.30
N PRO A 92 7.57 3.26 13.36
CA PRO A 92 7.85 3.97 14.60
C PRO A 92 6.79 3.76 15.67
N ALA A 93 5.51 3.82 15.31
CA ALA A 93 4.43 3.70 16.29
C ALA A 93 4.40 2.30 16.93
N PHE A 94 4.49 1.24 16.11
CA PHE A 94 4.43 -0.12 16.61
C PHE A 94 5.72 -0.54 17.32
N ASN A 95 6.90 -0.21 16.79
CA ASN A 95 8.16 -0.60 17.42
C ASN A 95 8.40 0.15 18.74
N TYR A 96 7.97 1.41 18.86
CA TYR A 96 8.00 2.13 20.13
C TYR A 96 7.07 1.49 21.16
N MET A 97 5.82 1.20 20.78
CA MET A 97 4.86 0.55 21.67
C MET A 97 5.34 -0.84 22.12
N LEU A 98 5.85 -1.65 21.17
CA LEU A 98 6.43 -2.95 21.46
C LEU A 98 7.63 -2.85 22.39
N TYR A 99 8.51 -1.85 22.20
CA TYR A 99 9.68 -1.66 23.07
C TYR A 99 9.25 -1.57 24.54
N TYR A 100 8.27 -0.74 24.87
CA TYR A 100 7.83 -0.59 26.26
C TYR A 100 7.04 -1.76 26.83
N LEU A 101 6.31 -2.50 25.99
CA LEU A 101 5.60 -3.71 26.43
C LEU A 101 6.56 -4.88 26.65
N TRP A 102 7.60 -4.99 25.81
CA TRP A 102 8.47 -6.16 25.75
C TRP A 102 9.74 -6.02 26.61
N PHE A 103 10.39 -4.85 26.56
CA PHE A 103 11.74 -4.65 27.11
C PHE A 103 11.83 -4.82 28.63
N PRO A 104 10.90 -4.31 29.46
CA PRO A 104 10.97 -4.49 30.91
C PRO A 104 10.93 -5.96 31.33
N GLY A 105 10.05 -6.76 30.70
CA GLY A 105 9.94 -8.19 30.97
C GLY A 105 11.20 -8.96 30.55
N TRP A 106 11.77 -8.61 29.40
CA TRP A 106 13.01 -9.24 28.91
C TRP A 106 14.21 -8.95 29.82
N ILE A 107 14.38 -7.71 30.28
CA ILE A 107 15.46 -7.36 31.24
C ILE A 107 15.27 -8.09 32.56
N HIS A 108 14.07 -8.02 33.14
CA HIS A 108 13.82 -8.58 34.47
C HIS A 108 14.15 -10.07 34.52
N LEU A 109 13.74 -10.84 33.51
CA LEU A 109 14.03 -12.28 33.44
C LEU A 109 15.50 -12.60 33.15
N ARG A 110 16.23 -11.69 32.50
CA ARG A 110 17.66 -11.87 32.22
C ARG A 110 18.52 -11.59 33.44
N THR A 111 18.15 -10.63 34.28
CA THR A 111 18.90 -10.21 35.48
C THR A 111 18.45 -10.90 36.76
N SER A 112 17.30 -11.58 36.74
CA SER A 112 16.80 -12.31 37.91
C SER A 112 17.71 -13.48 38.32
N PRO A 113 17.88 -13.74 39.63
CA PRO A 113 18.67 -14.85 40.15
C PRO A 113 18.08 -16.22 39.81
N ILE A 114 16.75 -16.28 39.59
CA ILE A 114 16.05 -17.46 39.05
C ILE A 114 16.12 -17.39 37.53
N HIS A 115 17.29 -17.69 36.98
CA HIS A 115 17.53 -17.61 35.55
C HIS A 115 16.83 -18.76 34.81
N ASN A 116 15.61 -18.51 34.35
CA ASN A 116 14.88 -19.47 33.53
C ASN A 116 15.21 -19.25 32.04
N ASN A 117 16.21 -20.00 31.55
CA ASN A 117 16.68 -19.95 30.17
C ASN A 117 15.55 -20.06 29.14
N PHE A 118 14.53 -20.88 29.42
CA PHE A 118 13.39 -21.07 28.53
C PHE A 118 12.58 -19.78 28.35
N LEU A 119 12.27 -19.06 29.44
CA LEU A 119 11.49 -17.81 29.38
C LEU A 119 12.25 -16.67 28.68
N VAL A 120 13.57 -16.59 28.91
CA VAL A 120 14.43 -15.60 28.23
C VAL A 120 14.47 -15.87 26.73
N ILE A 121 14.60 -17.14 26.32
CA ILE A 121 14.55 -17.55 24.91
C ILE A 121 13.19 -17.22 24.31
N TRP A 122 12.09 -17.56 24.99
CA TRP A 122 10.73 -17.30 24.51
C TRP A 122 10.46 -15.81 24.29
N LEU A 123 10.83 -14.96 25.25
CA LEU A 123 10.71 -13.51 25.08
C LEU A 123 11.61 -12.98 23.96
N THR A 124 12.80 -13.53 23.76
CA THR A 124 13.68 -13.10 22.66
C THR A 124 13.03 -13.31 21.29
N PHE A 125 12.21 -14.35 21.14
CA PHE A 125 11.47 -14.63 19.90
C PHE A 125 10.12 -13.93 19.79
N SER A 126 9.49 -13.59 20.91
CA SER A 126 8.14 -13.02 20.90
C SER A 126 8.09 -11.65 20.22
N ARG A 127 9.14 -10.81 20.35
CA ARG A 127 9.21 -9.50 19.68
C ARG A 127 9.15 -9.60 18.14
N PRO A 128 10.11 -10.28 17.45
CA PRO A 128 10.05 -10.38 15.99
C PRO A 128 8.78 -11.11 15.53
N LEU A 129 8.25 -12.04 16.32
CA LEU A 129 6.99 -12.71 16.02
C LEU A 129 5.80 -11.74 16.01
N LEU A 130 5.69 -10.84 17.00
CA LEU A 130 4.64 -9.81 17.02
C LEU A 130 4.74 -8.85 15.82
N ILE A 131 5.97 -8.51 15.42
CA ILE A 131 6.22 -7.69 14.22
C ILE A 131 5.77 -8.43 12.96
N VAL A 132 6.07 -9.73 12.83
CA VAL A 132 5.57 -10.56 11.74
C VAL A 132 4.05 -10.62 11.74
N LEU A 133 3.42 -10.79 12.90
CA LEU A 133 1.95 -10.83 13.01
C LEU A 133 1.31 -9.53 12.55
N LEU A 134 1.88 -8.37 12.89
CA LEU A 134 1.41 -7.08 12.38
C LEU A 134 1.49 -7.03 10.86
N TRP A 135 2.66 -7.30 10.27
CA TRP A 135 2.83 -7.23 8.82
C TRP A 135 1.98 -8.26 8.09
N TYR A 136 1.84 -9.45 8.64
CA TYR A 136 0.93 -10.48 8.13
C TYR A 136 -0.53 -10.04 8.20
N GLY A 137 -0.95 -9.41 9.29
CA GLY A 137 -2.30 -8.87 9.46
C GLY A 137 -2.61 -7.80 8.41
N ILE A 138 -1.72 -6.82 8.25
CA ILE A 138 -1.85 -5.77 7.23
C ILE A 138 -1.85 -6.38 5.82
N TYR A 139 -0.95 -7.33 5.56
CA TYR A 139 -0.89 -8.05 4.28
C TYR A 139 -2.21 -8.75 3.97
N ARG A 140 -2.74 -9.55 4.90
CA ARG A 140 -3.97 -10.30 4.68
C ARG A 140 -5.18 -9.41 4.45
N LEU A 141 -5.27 -8.28 5.16
CA LEU A 141 -6.41 -7.37 5.07
C LEU A 141 -6.38 -6.50 3.82
N PHE A 142 -5.21 -6.01 3.40
CA PHE A 142 -5.12 -4.93 2.42
C PHE A 142 -4.40 -5.30 1.12
N TYR A 143 -3.69 -6.43 1.03
CA TYR A 143 -2.87 -6.76 -0.16
C TYR A 143 -3.67 -6.72 -1.46
N GLN A 144 -4.82 -7.37 -1.53
CA GLN A 144 -5.67 -7.41 -2.73
C GLN A 144 -6.29 -6.05 -3.04
N ARG A 145 -6.73 -5.31 -2.00
CA ARG A 145 -7.41 -4.02 -2.18
C ARG A 145 -6.46 -2.93 -2.66
N ILE A 146 -5.21 -2.95 -2.19
CA ILE A 146 -4.18 -1.97 -2.56
C ILE A 146 -3.73 -2.16 -4.01
N GLN A 147 -3.71 -3.39 -4.54
CA GLN A 147 -3.33 -3.62 -5.94
C GLN A 147 -4.21 -2.87 -6.93
N THR A 148 -5.50 -2.71 -6.60
CA THR A 148 -6.45 -1.91 -7.38
C THR A 148 -6.03 -0.44 -7.43
N LEU A 149 -5.51 0.15 -6.35
CA LEU A 149 -5.03 1.54 -6.39
C LEU A 149 -3.91 1.74 -7.39
N ARG A 150 -2.95 0.82 -7.43
CA ARG A 150 -1.81 0.96 -8.32
C ARG A 150 -2.21 1.09 -9.78
N VAL A 151 -3.32 0.47 -10.19
CA VAL A 151 -3.81 0.49 -11.57
C VAL A 151 -4.69 1.72 -11.84
N TYR A 152 -5.57 2.08 -10.91
CA TYR A 152 -6.63 3.07 -11.15
C TYR A 152 -6.38 4.44 -10.49
N ALA A 153 -5.40 4.58 -9.61
CA ALA A 153 -5.15 5.83 -8.88
C ALA A 153 -4.49 6.90 -9.77
N SER A 154 -5.12 8.07 -9.80
CA SER A 154 -4.55 9.28 -10.39
C SER A 154 -3.48 9.91 -9.48
N THR A 155 -2.61 10.74 -10.06
CA THR A 155 -1.58 11.49 -9.32
C THR A 155 -2.14 12.31 -8.16
N ARG A 156 -3.32 12.92 -8.32
CA ARG A 156 -3.97 13.72 -7.27
C ARG A 156 -4.30 12.89 -6.04
N ILE A 157 -4.66 11.63 -6.23
CA ILE A 157 -5.04 10.73 -5.14
C ILE A 157 -3.81 10.28 -4.38
N TRP A 158 -2.70 9.96 -5.07
CA TRP A 158 -1.42 9.69 -4.40
C TRP A 158 -0.99 10.85 -3.50
N ILE A 159 -1.05 12.09 -4.00
CA ILE A 159 -0.72 13.28 -3.21
C ILE A 159 -1.66 13.45 -2.00
N LEU A 160 -2.96 13.22 -2.19
CA LEU A 160 -3.94 13.31 -1.10
C LEU A 160 -3.65 12.26 -0.01
N LEU A 161 -3.31 11.03 -0.39
CA LEU A 161 -2.95 9.97 0.54
C LEU A 161 -1.69 10.31 1.32
N ASP A 162 -0.70 10.92 0.67
CA ASP A 162 0.53 11.37 1.33
C ASP A 162 0.23 12.46 2.36
N ILE A 163 -0.59 13.46 2.01
CA ILE A 163 -0.97 14.54 2.91
C ILE A 163 -1.69 13.99 4.15
N ILE A 164 -2.66 13.10 3.97
CA ILE A 164 -3.41 12.52 5.09
C ILE A 164 -2.50 11.62 5.95
N SER A 165 -1.62 10.86 5.32
CA SER A 165 -0.68 9.98 6.03
C SER A 165 0.44 10.75 6.73
N PHE A 166 0.73 12.00 6.36
CA PHE A 166 1.75 12.78 7.05
C PHE A 166 1.37 13.09 8.51
N GLY A 167 0.08 13.24 8.81
CA GLY A 167 -0.40 13.59 10.15
C GLY A 167 0.04 12.60 11.25
N PRO A 168 -0.34 11.31 11.16
CA PRO A 168 0.05 10.30 12.15
C PRO A 168 1.58 10.09 12.25
N LEU A 169 2.31 10.27 11.14
CA LEU A 169 3.77 10.21 11.13
C LEU A 169 4.40 11.32 11.97
N LEU A 170 3.95 12.56 11.77
CA LEU A 170 4.45 13.70 12.52
C LEU A 170 4.07 13.59 13.99
N LEU A 171 2.87 13.10 14.30
CA LEU A 171 2.43 12.86 15.66
C LEU A 171 3.28 11.79 16.37
N SER A 172 3.47 10.64 15.73
CA SER A 172 4.30 9.55 16.30
C SER A 172 5.75 10.01 16.48
N GLY A 173 6.35 10.68 15.49
CA GLY A 173 7.69 11.26 15.59
C GLY A 173 7.80 12.28 16.73
N TYR A 174 6.84 13.20 16.84
CA TYR A 174 6.81 14.22 17.90
C TYR A 174 6.72 13.60 19.29
N ILE A 175 5.84 12.61 19.48
CA ILE A 175 5.68 11.92 20.78
C ILE A 175 6.96 11.18 21.17
N ILE A 176 7.64 10.51 20.23
CA ILE A 176 8.89 9.80 20.53
C ILE A 176 9.98 10.78 20.98
N VAL A 177 10.05 11.97 20.38
CA VAL A 177 11.08 12.96 20.68
C VAL A 177 10.81 13.69 22.00
N THR A 178 9.55 14.00 22.31
CA THR A 178 9.19 14.92 23.41
C THR A 178 8.76 14.23 24.70
N THR A 179 8.33 12.98 24.64
CA THR A 179 7.82 12.26 25.81
C THR A 179 8.91 12.07 26.86
N SER A 180 8.59 12.43 28.10
CA SER A 180 9.41 12.07 29.27
C SER A 180 8.93 10.75 29.86
N ASP A 181 9.82 10.00 30.52
CA ASP A 181 9.51 8.64 31.01
C ASP A 181 8.29 8.56 31.94
N LYS A 182 8.00 9.65 32.68
CA LYS A 182 6.81 9.76 33.53
C LYS A 182 5.48 9.77 32.75
N MET A 183 5.50 10.13 31.48
CA MET A 183 4.33 10.25 30.60
C MET A 183 4.18 9.04 29.66
N GLN A 184 4.94 7.97 29.92
CA GLN A 184 4.95 6.76 29.11
C GLN A 184 3.56 6.15 28.86
N PRO A 185 2.63 6.02 29.84
CA PRO A 185 1.30 5.46 29.58
C PRO A 185 0.51 6.27 28.53
N TYR A 186 0.60 7.60 28.59
CA TYR A 186 -0.06 8.49 27.62
C TYR A 186 0.56 8.36 26.23
N SER A 187 1.90 8.24 26.15
CA SER A 187 2.58 8.04 24.87
C SER A 187 2.15 6.73 24.20
N MET A 188 1.98 5.64 24.96
CA MET A 188 1.48 4.37 24.40
C MET A 188 0.05 4.49 23.88
N PHE A 189 -0.82 5.19 24.61
CA PHE A 189 -2.18 5.43 24.15
C PHE A 189 -2.20 6.20 22.83
N ILE A 190 -1.38 7.24 22.72
CA ILE A 190 -1.28 8.03 21.48
C ILE A 190 -0.73 7.17 20.33
N MET A 191 0.27 6.32 20.57
CA MET A 191 0.77 5.39 19.54
C MET A 191 -0.32 4.40 19.08
N ALA A 192 -1.12 3.88 20.00
CA ALA A 192 -2.23 2.99 19.66
C ALA A 192 -3.26 3.72 18.78
N VAL A 193 -3.59 4.98 19.11
CA VAL A 193 -4.48 5.82 18.29
C VAL A 193 -3.86 6.11 16.92
N SER A 194 -2.56 6.37 16.83
CA SER A 194 -1.86 6.55 15.55
C SER A 194 -1.96 5.31 14.67
N ILE A 195 -1.70 4.12 15.23
CA ILE A 195 -1.84 2.83 14.50
C ILE A 195 -3.29 2.62 14.02
N LEU A 196 -4.28 2.89 14.87
CA LEU A 196 -5.69 2.79 14.49
C LEU A 196 -6.04 3.77 13.35
N THR A 197 -5.52 4.99 13.43
CA THR A 197 -5.70 6.00 12.38
C THR A 197 -5.08 5.55 11.07
N GLU A 198 -3.90 4.95 11.10
CA GLU A 198 -3.21 4.41 9.92
C GLU A 198 -3.97 3.23 9.29
N ILE A 199 -4.50 2.31 10.09
CA ILE A 199 -5.39 1.25 9.60
C ILE A 199 -6.64 1.85 8.95
N GLY A 200 -7.21 2.90 9.56
CA GLY A 200 -8.32 3.66 8.99
C GLY A 200 -7.97 4.29 7.64
N ILE A 201 -6.79 4.90 7.52
CA ILE A 201 -6.30 5.47 6.25
C ILE A 201 -6.13 4.37 5.21
N LEU A 202 -5.52 3.22 5.55
CA LEU A 202 -5.43 2.08 4.62
C LEU A 202 -6.80 1.56 4.17
N TYR A 203 -7.80 1.59 5.05
CA TYR A 203 -9.17 1.24 4.70
C TYR A 203 -9.81 2.25 3.73
N LEU A 204 -9.62 3.55 3.99
CA LEU A 204 -10.07 4.61 3.10
C LEU A 204 -9.41 4.52 1.73
N VAL A 205 -8.09 4.31 1.70
CA VAL A 205 -7.28 4.05 0.50
C VAL A 205 -7.91 2.91 -0.29
N ALA A 206 -8.12 1.77 0.34
CA ALA A 206 -8.73 0.59 -0.27
C ALA A 206 -10.14 0.86 -0.83
N TYR A 207 -10.98 1.58 -0.09
CA TYR A 207 -12.33 1.95 -0.53
C TYR A 207 -12.30 2.91 -1.73
N MET A 208 -11.42 3.91 -1.70
CA MET A 208 -11.21 4.82 -2.83
C MET A 208 -10.75 4.07 -4.09
N ALA A 209 -9.90 3.06 -3.95
CA ALA A 209 -9.46 2.19 -5.03
C ALA A 209 -10.64 1.58 -5.79
N GLU A 210 -11.57 1.00 -5.04
CA GLU A 210 -12.74 0.31 -5.55
C GLU A 210 -13.73 1.30 -6.19
N SER A 211 -13.97 2.44 -5.53
CA SER A 211 -14.80 3.52 -6.08
C SER A 211 -14.27 4.05 -7.41
N MET A 212 -12.95 4.21 -7.55
CA MET A 212 -12.33 4.62 -8.82
C MET A 212 -12.51 3.57 -9.92
N ARG A 213 -12.28 2.30 -9.58
CA ARG A 213 -12.48 1.20 -10.52
C ARG A 213 -13.92 1.22 -11.06
N LEU A 214 -14.91 1.31 -10.18
CA LEU A 214 -16.33 1.40 -10.55
C LEU A 214 -16.62 2.64 -11.40
N THR A 215 -16.01 3.78 -11.09
CA THR A 215 -16.18 5.02 -11.86
C THR A 215 -15.63 4.87 -13.29
N ILE A 216 -14.48 4.21 -13.45
CA ILE A 216 -13.86 3.97 -14.76
C ILE A 216 -14.67 2.95 -15.56
N GLU A 217 -15.11 1.85 -14.93
CA GLU A 217 -15.99 0.86 -15.57
C GLU A 217 -17.29 1.51 -16.05
N ASN A 218 -17.93 2.35 -15.23
CA ASN A 218 -19.14 3.07 -15.62
C ASN A 218 -18.91 4.06 -16.78
N LYS A 219 -17.79 4.78 -16.78
CA LYS A 219 -17.44 5.68 -17.91
C LYS A 219 -17.24 4.91 -19.20
N ASN A 220 -16.55 3.76 -19.14
CA ASN A 220 -16.36 2.91 -20.30
C ASN A 220 -17.68 2.38 -20.86
N LEU A 221 -18.61 1.98 -19.98
CA LEU A 221 -19.95 1.54 -20.39
C LEU A 221 -20.73 2.67 -21.08
N LYS A 222 -20.66 3.90 -20.57
CA LYS A 222 -21.31 5.06 -21.22
C LYS A 222 -20.74 5.34 -22.61
N VAL A 223 -19.42 5.32 -22.74
CA VAL A 223 -18.75 5.50 -24.04
C VAL A 223 -19.15 4.40 -25.03
N GLN A 224 -19.28 3.16 -24.58
CA GLN A 224 -19.78 2.06 -25.42
C GLN A 224 -21.23 2.29 -25.86
N GLN A 225 -22.11 2.71 -24.95
CA GLN A 225 -23.50 3.01 -25.28
C GLN A 225 -23.63 4.12 -26.32
N GLU A 226 -22.89 5.22 -26.14
CA GLU A 226 -22.85 6.34 -27.09
C GLU A 226 -22.35 5.88 -28.47
N TYR A 227 -21.28 5.10 -28.51
CA TYR A 227 -20.75 4.54 -29.76
C TYR A 227 -21.78 3.69 -30.52
N TYR A 228 -22.50 2.81 -29.84
CA TYR A 228 -23.54 1.98 -30.48
C TYR A 228 -24.73 2.82 -30.95
N HIS A 229 -25.10 3.86 -30.20
CA HIS A 229 -26.16 4.77 -30.61
C HIS A 229 -25.79 5.56 -31.87
N GLU A 230 -24.55 6.07 -31.96
CA GLU A 230 -24.06 6.76 -33.16
C GLU A 230 -24.01 5.82 -34.37
N LEU A 231 -23.60 4.56 -34.15
CA LEU A 231 -23.59 3.53 -35.20
C LEU A 231 -25.01 3.26 -35.73
N GLU A 232 -26.00 3.13 -34.84
CA GLU A 232 -27.40 2.93 -35.22
C GLU A 232 -27.94 4.11 -36.02
N GLN A 233 -27.67 5.35 -35.58
CA GLN A 233 -28.06 6.56 -36.31
C GLN A 233 -27.44 6.61 -37.72
N ASN A 234 -26.15 6.28 -37.85
CA ASN A 234 -25.48 6.21 -39.15
C ASN A 234 -26.10 5.14 -40.06
N GLN A 235 -26.45 3.96 -39.54
CA GLN A 235 -27.13 2.93 -40.32
C GLN A 235 -28.51 3.39 -40.80
N LEU A 236 -29.26 4.10 -39.96
CA LEU A 236 -30.56 4.66 -40.34
C LEU A 236 -30.40 5.71 -41.44
N GLN A 237 -29.38 6.57 -41.38
CA GLN A 237 -29.07 7.53 -42.42
C GLN A 237 -28.72 6.86 -43.75
N ILE A 238 -27.86 5.83 -43.74
CA ILE A 238 -27.50 5.05 -44.94
C ILE A 238 -28.74 4.37 -45.54
N ARG A 239 -29.62 3.81 -44.70
CA ARG A 239 -30.86 3.17 -45.18
C ARG A 239 -31.80 4.18 -45.83
N LYS A 240 -31.96 5.37 -45.24
CA LYS A 240 -32.73 6.47 -45.84
C LYS A 240 -32.14 6.90 -47.17
N LEU A 241 -30.84 7.15 -47.23
CA LEU A 241 -30.15 7.57 -48.44
C LEU A 241 -30.29 6.53 -49.56
N ARG A 242 -30.13 5.23 -49.24
CA ARG A 242 -30.36 4.13 -50.20
C ARG A 242 -31.81 4.05 -50.66
N HIS A 243 -32.77 4.23 -49.75
CA HIS A 243 -34.19 4.24 -50.09
C HIS A 243 -34.52 5.39 -51.05
N ASP A 244 -34.03 6.60 -50.76
CA ASP A 244 -34.26 7.78 -51.59
C ASP A 244 -33.59 7.64 -52.96
N MET A 245 -32.37 7.10 -53.02
CA MET A 245 -31.69 6.77 -54.27
C MET A 245 -32.46 5.75 -55.11
N ASN A 246 -32.99 4.68 -54.49
CA ASN A 246 -33.78 3.67 -55.20
C ASN A 246 -35.05 4.28 -55.80
N ASN A 247 -35.74 5.17 -55.06
CA ASN A 247 -36.89 5.89 -55.59
C ASN A 247 -36.51 6.79 -56.76
N HIS A 248 -35.44 7.58 -56.65
CA HIS A 248 -34.99 8.45 -57.74
C HIS A 248 -34.60 7.67 -58.99
N LEU A 249 -33.83 6.57 -58.84
CA LEU A 249 -33.46 5.71 -59.96
C LEU A 249 -34.68 5.01 -60.58
N GLY A 250 -35.66 4.60 -59.75
CA GLY A 250 -36.92 4.04 -60.23
C GLY A 250 -37.68 5.01 -61.13
N ILE A 251 -37.83 6.27 -60.69
CA ILE A 251 -38.48 7.33 -61.47
C ILE A 251 -37.74 7.55 -62.81
N ILE A 252 -36.41 7.67 -62.80
CA ILE A 252 -35.62 7.83 -64.02
C ILE A 252 -35.81 6.63 -64.97
N GLY A 253 -35.82 5.40 -64.44
CA GLY A 253 -36.07 4.19 -65.21
C GLY A 253 -37.45 4.17 -65.87
N GLU A 254 -38.49 4.62 -65.16
CA GLU A 254 -39.83 4.77 -65.75
C GLU A 254 -39.86 5.81 -66.88
N TYR A 255 -39.20 6.97 -66.70
CA TYR A 255 -39.11 7.97 -67.76
C TYR A 255 -38.39 7.46 -69.01
N VAL A 256 -37.30 6.70 -68.86
CA VAL A 256 -36.58 6.11 -70.00
C VAL A 256 -37.45 5.09 -70.74
N ASN A 257 -38.19 4.24 -70.01
CA ASN A 257 -39.13 3.29 -70.62
C ASN A 257 -40.34 3.96 -71.30
N TYR A 258 -40.75 5.14 -70.83
CA TYR A 258 -41.84 5.92 -71.43
C TYR A 258 -41.42 6.62 -72.73
N ILE A 259 -40.15 7.03 -72.85
CA ILE A 259 -39.61 7.67 -74.07
C ILE A 259 -39.18 6.63 -75.12
N GLY A 260 -38.91 5.38 -74.71
CA GLY A 260 -38.49 4.28 -75.59
C GLY A 260 -39.62 3.49 -76.25
N ASN A 261 -40.89 3.77 -75.93
CA ASN A 261 -42.09 3.26 -76.59
C ASN A 261 -42.76 4.37 -77.40
#